data_AF-A0A958X8S0-F1
#
_entry.id   AF-A0A958X8S0-F1
#
_cell.length_a   1.000
_cell.length_b   1.000
_cell.length_c   1.000
_cell.angle_alpha   90.00
_cell.angle_beta   90.00
_cell.angle_gamma   90.00
#
_symmetry.space_group_name_H-M   'P 1'
#
loop_
_entity.id
_entity.type
_entity.pdbx_description
1 polymer ?
#
loop_
_entity_poly.entity_id
_entity_poly.type
_entity_poly.pdbx_seq_one_letter_code
_entity_poly.pdbx_strand_id
1 'polypeptide(L)'
;MVRQLLPLFIMLALLQRPLYGQDYLEIEASKHCLYFGEAMPGEYYRFETSDSIEHLKDEILYKTGKPQSFIFICSNVPSVVAVVEGEKRYILYSRKFFSEHPNRALRLALLAHEIGHHVNRHELAEGKPTDAEEMEADEFMGYALCLTGVPAQVAGAISGALPLASGIDTAERNADIMRGFRRAEASLLNAEHAAWLEEKPNEVAQSLPHFPFPPPEYSADADLDSYFGHCKHFSDADEMLRKALEAAGYHTRRYFYVPGGFALVTRMEQFNEDGTCKGEKYRWSGKIVRCEDFSALCYLKSIVTTEPAYFRVFVFIVSPQLLKNAPPPVTRKEAEGWLNEGANRLPADIGGFSFEPGKTHVTALVYEFKVRESDRKSETSSPSALEGATHLGKSKITRYLTKK
;
A
#
# COMPACT_ATOMS: atom_id res chain seq x y z
N MET A 1 -75.79 -39.43 8.20
CA MET A 1 -75.15 -38.70 7.09
C MET A 1 -74.03 -37.81 7.63
N VAL A 2 -73.01 -38.39 8.28
CA VAL A 2 -71.83 -37.66 8.80
C VAL A 2 -70.69 -38.67 8.90
N ARG A 3 -69.89 -38.85 7.84
CA ARG A 3 -68.59 -39.57 7.91
C ARG A 3 -67.78 -39.50 6.60
N GLN A 4 -67.60 -38.30 6.04
CA GLN A 4 -66.66 -38.09 4.92
C GLN A 4 -65.91 -36.75 4.99
N LEU A 5 -65.66 -36.21 6.19
CA LEU A 5 -64.94 -34.92 6.34
C LEU A 5 -63.61 -35.02 7.10
N LEU A 6 -63.16 -36.23 7.45
CA LEU A 6 -61.96 -36.39 8.29
C LEU A 6 -60.60 -36.38 7.56
N PRO A 7 -60.44 -36.66 6.24
CA PRO A 7 -59.11 -36.60 5.64
C PRO A 7 -58.71 -35.18 5.20
N LEU A 8 -59.65 -34.23 5.10
CA LEU A 8 -59.34 -32.88 4.63
C LEU A 8 -58.74 -31.97 5.72
N PHE A 9 -59.02 -32.24 7.00
CA PHE A 9 -58.52 -31.42 8.11
C PHE A 9 -57.07 -31.75 8.52
N ILE A 10 -56.59 -32.97 8.24
CA ILE A 10 -55.21 -33.38 8.56
C ILE A 10 -54.22 -32.90 7.48
N MET A 11 -54.69 -32.65 6.25
CA MET A 11 -53.83 -32.11 5.19
C MET A 11 -53.62 -30.59 5.29
N LEU A 12 -54.51 -29.86 5.99
CA LEU A 12 -54.33 -28.42 6.25
C LEU A 12 -53.39 -28.12 7.43
N ALA A 13 -53.21 -29.06 8.36
CA ALA A 13 -52.33 -28.89 9.53
C ALA A 13 -50.84 -29.08 9.20
N LEU A 14 -50.50 -29.64 8.03
CA LEU A 14 -49.11 -29.80 7.56
C LEU A 14 -48.62 -28.64 6.68
N LEU A 15 -49.45 -27.60 6.48
CA LEU A 15 -49.08 -26.37 5.77
C LEU A 15 -48.71 -25.20 6.70
N GLN A 16 -48.72 -25.40 8.02
CA GLN A 16 -48.23 -24.41 8.99
C GLN A 16 -46.72 -24.58 9.23
N ARG A 17 -45.92 -24.68 8.17
CA ARG A 17 -44.54 -24.21 8.31
C ARG A 17 -44.65 -22.69 8.48
N PRO A 18 -44.03 -22.08 9.51
CA PRO A 18 -43.95 -20.63 9.54
C PRO A 18 -43.35 -20.22 8.19
N LEU A 19 -44.12 -19.44 7.42
CA LEU A 19 -43.52 -18.60 6.41
C LEU A 19 -42.50 -17.77 7.19
N TYR A 20 -41.21 -18.08 7.05
CA TYR A 20 -40.11 -17.20 7.48
C TYR A 20 -40.19 -15.97 6.58
N GLY A 21 -41.19 -15.14 6.85
CA GLY A 21 -41.55 -13.97 6.08
C GLY A 21 -40.99 -12.76 6.79
N GLN A 22 -39.75 -12.40 6.45
CA GLN A 22 -39.16 -11.07 6.60
C GLN A 22 -39.08 -10.57 8.06
N ASP A 23 -37.91 -10.73 8.69
CA ASP A 23 -37.66 -10.14 10.01
C ASP A 23 -37.38 -8.64 9.84
N TYR A 24 -38.19 -7.79 10.47
CA TYR A 24 -37.97 -6.33 10.47
C TYR A 24 -36.63 -5.96 11.12
N LEU A 25 -35.91 -5.01 10.54
CA LEU A 25 -34.64 -4.48 11.02
C LEU A 25 -34.80 -3.02 11.43
N GLU A 26 -34.65 -2.74 12.72
CA GLU A 26 -34.57 -1.38 13.26
C GLU A 26 -33.13 -0.86 13.05
N ILE A 27 -32.89 -0.25 11.88
CA ILE A 27 -31.59 0.33 11.49
C ILE A 27 -31.81 1.77 11.03
N GLU A 28 -31.17 2.73 11.70
CA GLU A 28 -31.09 4.11 11.24
C GLU A 28 -30.00 4.25 10.15
N ALA A 29 -30.39 4.25 8.88
CA ALA A 29 -29.46 4.35 7.76
C ALA A 29 -29.20 5.79 7.29
N SER A 30 -29.22 6.77 8.19
CA SER A 30 -28.95 8.18 7.83
C SER A 30 -27.49 8.40 7.39
N LYS A 31 -26.56 7.59 7.92
CA LYS A 31 -25.16 7.55 7.50
C LYS A 31 -24.89 6.29 6.69
N HIS A 32 -24.81 6.45 5.37
CA HIS A 32 -24.63 5.32 4.47
C HIS A 32 -23.83 5.69 3.22
N CYS A 33 -23.28 4.68 2.56
CA CYS A 33 -22.89 4.74 1.16
C CYS A 33 -23.81 3.79 0.39
N LEU A 34 -24.51 4.28 -0.62
CA LEU A 34 -25.24 3.44 -1.56
C LEU A 34 -24.51 3.48 -2.90
N TYR A 35 -23.81 2.39 -3.21
CA TYR A 35 -23.00 2.33 -4.42
C TYR A 35 -23.85 2.48 -5.71
N PHE A 36 -25.01 1.81 -5.78
CA PHE A 36 -25.87 1.81 -6.97
C PHE A 36 -27.36 1.83 -6.61
N GLY A 37 -28.11 2.81 -7.13
CA GLY A 37 -29.57 2.91 -6.98
C GLY A 37 -30.04 4.35 -6.73
N GLU A 38 -31.37 4.56 -6.80
CA GLU A 38 -31.95 5.92 -6.75
C GLU A 38 -32.58 6.30 -5.39
N ALA A 39 -32.78 5.33 -4.47
CA ALA A 39 -33.22 5.61 -3.11
C ALA A 39 -33.01 4.43 -2.15
N MET A 40 -32.75 4.74 -0.88
CA MET A 40 -32.83 3.78 0.23
C MET A 40 -34.30 3.46 0.56
N PRO A 41 -34.63 2.23 0.96
CA PRO A 41 -35.99 1.89 1.38
C PRO A 41 -36.33 2.56 2.71
N GLY A 42 -37.62 2.86 2.94
CA GLY A 42 -38.08 3.45 4.21
C GLY A 42 -38.05 2.47 5.39
N GLU A 43 -38.02 1.17 5.11
CA GLU A 43 -37.95 0.08 6.09
C GLU A 43 -37.00 -1.01 5.60
N TYR A 44 -36.29 -1.63 6.54
CA TYR A 44 -35.33 -2.69 6.26
C TYR A 44 -35.83 -4.04 6.77
N TYR A 45 -35.62 -5.08 5.97
CA TYR A 45 -36.02 -6.44 6.31
C TYR A 45 -34.85 -7.39 6.11
N ARG A 46 -34.65 -8.33 7.04
CA ARG A 46 -33.69 -9.42 6.91
C ARG A 46 -34.32 -10.55 6.11
N PHE A 47 -33.53 -11.07 5.18
CA PHE A 47 -33.82 -12.28 4.43
C PHE A 47 -32.81 -13.37 4.79
N GLU A 48 -33.09 -14.59 4.36
CA GLU A 48 -32.11 -15.68 4.41
C GLU A 48 -30.80 -15.25 3.70
N THR A 49 -29.67 -15.77 4.17
CA THR A 49 -28.35 -15.49 3.57
C THR A 49 -28.19 -16.17 2.22
N SER A 50 -27.20 -15.74 1.44
CA SER A 50 -26.83 -16.38 0.18
C SER A 50 -25.39 -16.84 0.28
N ASP A 51 -25.18 -18.16 0.30
CA ASP A 51 -23.85 -18.77 0.44
C ASP A 51 -22.84 -18.19 -0.55
N SER A 52 -23.27 -17.91 -1.79
CA SER A 52 -22.40 -17.34 -2.82
C SER A 52 -21.90 -15.93 -2.51
N ILE A 53 -22.67 -15.12 -1.78
CA ILE A 53 -22.32 -13.71 -1.49
C ILE A 53 -21.51 -13.66 -0.19
N GLU A 54 -21.89 -14.47 0.80
CA GLU A 54 -21.11 -14.70 2.02
C GLU A 54 -19.69 -15.16 1.67
N HIS A 55 -19.55 -16.12 0.74
CA HIS A 55 -18.23 -16.56 0.27
C HIS A 55 -17.40 -15.44 -0.37
N LEU A 56 -18.00 -14.52 -1.13
CA LEU A 56 -17.25 -13.39 -1.70
C LEU A 56 -16.75 -12.44 -0.61
N LYS A 57 -17.59 -12.14 0.38
CA LYS A 57 -17.23 -11.34 1.55
C LYS A 57 -16.12 -12.02 2.35
N ASP A 58 -16.26 -13.32 2.65
CA ASP A 58 -15.26 -14.10 3.38
C ASP A 58 -13.93 -14.17 2.61
N GLU A 59 -13.98 -14.33 1.29
CA GLU A 59 -12.80 -14.33 0.44
C GLU A 59 -12.05 -12.98 0.49
N ILE A 60 -12.78 -11.86 0.38
CA ILE A 60 -12.19 -10.52 0.52
C ILE A 60 -11.52 -10.36 1.88
N LEU A 61 -12.22 -10.67 2.97
CA LEU A 61 -11.70 -10.52 4.33
C LEU A 61 -10.47 -11.41 4.57
N TYR A 62 -10.54 -12.68 4.16
CA TYR A 62 -9.45 -13.63 4.28
C TYR A 62 -8.22 -13.19 3.50
N LYS A 63 -8.39 -12.84 2.22
CA LYS A 63 -7.29 -12.45 1.34
C LYS A 63 -6.64 -11.13 1.75
N THR A 64 -7.42 -10.17 2.24
CA THR A 64 -6.91 -8.86 2.70
C THR A 64 -6.40 -8.87 4.14
N GLY A 65 -6.55 -9.99 4.88
CA GLY A 65 -6.18 -10.11 6.28
C GLY A 65 -6.98 -9.19 7.21
N LYS A 66 -8.21 -8.79 6.82
CA LYS A 66 -9.06 -7.89 7.60
C LYS A 66 -10.05 -8.67 8.44
N PRO A 67 -10.21 -8.35 9.73
CA PRO A 67 -11.28 -8.93 10.53
C PRO A 67 -12.64 -8.41 10.07
N GLN A 68 -13.70 -9.20 10.25
CA GLN A 68 -15.06 -8.70 10.03
C GLN A 68 -15.43 -7.70 11.14
N SER A 69 -15.42 -6.41 10.81
CA SER A 69 -15.74 -5.30 11.72
C SER A 69 -17.17 -4.78 11.58
N PHE A 70 -18.03 -5.52 10.87
CA PHE A 70 -19.39 -5.13 10.52
C PHE A 70 -20.35 -6.32 10.60
N ILE A 71 -21.64 -6.01 10.65
CA ILE A 71 -22.74 -6.97 10.63
C ILE A 71 -23.20 -7.10 9.16
N PHE A 72 -23.08 -8.29 8.59
CA PHE A 72 -23.45 -8.57 7.20
C PHE A 72 -24.88 -9.11 7.14
N ILE A 73 -25.77 -8.47 6.36
CA ILE A 73 -27.20 -8.79 6.34
C ILE A 73 -27.76 -8.79 4.92
N CYS A 74 -28.40 -9.89 4.51
CA CYS A 74 -29.23 -9.90 3.30
C CYS A 74 -30.48 -9.06 3.55
N SER A 75 -30.66 -8.00 2.76
CA SER A 75 -31.70 -6.98 2.96
C SER A 75 -32.38 -6.57 1.65
N ASN A 76 -33.44 -5.76 1.75
CA ASN A 76 -34.23 -5.22 0.64
C ASN A 76 -33.63 -3.94 0.03
N VAL A 77 -32.35 -3.68 0.27
CA VAL A 77 -31.60 -2.59 -0.38
C VAL A 77 -31.54 -2.82 -1.90
N PRO A 78 -31.36 -1.76 -2.71
CA PRO A 78 -31.34 -1.90 -4.16
C PRO A 78 -30.08 -2.60 -4.70
N SER A 79 -28.96 -2.53 -3.99
CA SER A 79 -27.69 -3.18 -4.37
C SER A 79 -26.89 -3.66 -3.15
N VAL A 80 -25.89 -2.90 -2.72
CA VAL A 80 -25.10 -3.10 -1.50
C VAL A 80 -24.88 -1.74 -0.84
N VAL A 81 -24.89 -1.71 0.49
CA VAL A 81 -24.84 -0.47 1.27
C VAL A 81 -24.01 -0.69 2.53
N ALA A 82 -23.00 0.14 2.75
CA ALA A 82 -22.37 0.33 4.06
C ALA A 82 -23.18 1.33 4.88
N VAL A 83 -23.50 0.99 6.13
CA VAL A 83 -24.28 1.83 7.07
C VAL A 83 -23.52 1.97 8.39
N VAL A 84 -23.55 3.16 8.97
CA VAL A 84 -23.00 3.46 10.31
C VAL A 84 -24.11 3.96 11.23
N GLU A 85 -24.38 3.23 12.31
CA GLU A 85 -25.39 3.55 13.31
C GLU A 85 -24.75 3.57 14.70
N GLY A 86 -24.42 4.76 15.21
CA GLY A 86 -23.63 4.88 16.43
C GLY A 86 -22.28 4.17 16.29
N GLU A 87 -22.04 3.16 17.13
CA GLU A 87 -20.83 2.31 17.07
C GLU A 87 -20.98 1.09 16.15
N LYS A 88 -22.20 0.79 15.69
CA LYS A 88 -22.48 -0.37 14.84
C LYS A 88 -22.23 -0.04 13.37
N ARG A 89 -21.69 -1.02 12.65
CA ARG A 89 -21.44 -0.96 11.21
C ARG A 89 -22.16 -2.11 10.55
N TYR A 90 -22.89 -1.85 9.48
CA TYR A 90 -23.64 -2.86 8.73
C TYR A 90 -23.28 -2.81 7.26
N ILE A 91 -23.16 -3.98 6.65
CA ILE A 91 -23.27 -4.10 5.19
C ILE A 91 -24.58 -4.80 4.88
N LEU A 92 -25.48 -4.06 4.25
CA LEU A 92 -26.76 -4.55 3.76
C LEU A 92 -26.59 -4.90 2.29
N TYR A 93 -27.03 -6.08 1.85
CA TYR A 93 -26.88 -6.50 0.45
C TYR A 93 -28.15 -7.12 -0.11
N SER A 94 -28.35 -6.92 -1.42
CA SER A 94 -29.51 -7.39 -2.17
C SER A 94 -29.20 -8.69 -2.88
N ARG A 95 -29.78 -9.81 -2.43
CA ARG A 95 -29.65 -11.09 -3.14
C ARG A 95 -30.09 -10.98 -4.60
N LYS A 96 -31.16 -10.24 -4.87
CA LYS A 96 -31.70 -10.04 -6.23
C LYS A 96 -30.67 -9.38 -7.13
N PHE A 97 -30.13 -8.23 -6.71
CA PHE A 97 -29.15 -7.48 -7.48
C PHE A 97 -27.93 -8.35 -7.85
N PHE A 98 -27.34 -9.05 -6.87
CA PHE A 98 -26.17 -9.89 -7.10
C PHE A 98 -26.46 -11.13 -7.96
N SER A 99 -27.71 -11.61 -7.98
CA SER A 99 -28.12 -12.72 -8.84
C SER A 99 -28.29 -12.27 -10.30
N GLU A 100 -28.73 -11.03 -10.53
CA GLU A 100 -28.89 -10.43 -11.86
C GLU A 100 -27.55 -9.99 -12.49
N HIS A 101 -26.48 -9.86 -11.68
CA HIS A 101 -25.15 -9.46 -12.10
C HIS A 101 -24.13 -10.61 -11.93
N PRO A 102 -24.05 -11.58 -12.86
CA PRO A 102 -23.21 -12.77 -12.69
C PRO A 102 -21.70 -12.47 -12.78
N ASN A 103 -21.29 -11.30 -13.28
CA ASN A 103 -19.89 -10.90 -13.37
C ASN A 103 -19.24 -10.90 -11.98
N ARG A 104 -18.31 -11.82 -11.74
CA ARG A 104 -17.65 -12.00 -10.45
C ARG A 104 -16.81 -10.78 -10.06
N ALA A 105 -16.04 -10.21 -10.99
CA ALA A 105 -15.19 -9.06 -10.71
C ALA A 105 -16.03 -7.84 -10.28
N LEU A 106 -17.19 -7.65 -10.91
CA LEU A 106 -18.14 -6.60 -10.55
C LEU A 106 -18.71 -6.80 -9.13
N ARG A 107 -19.12 -8.03 -8.80
CA ARG A 107 -19.64 -8.37 -7.47
C ARG A 107 -18.59 -8.21 -6.38
N LEU A 108 -17.35 -8.61 -6.65
CA LEU A 108 -16.22 -8.38 -5.75
C LEU A 108 -15.94 -6.89 -5.57
N ALA A 109 -15.93 -6.12 -6.65
CA ALA A 109 -15.67 -4.68 -6.61
C ALA A 109 -16.67 -3.96 -5.69
N LEU A 110 -17.97 -4.20 -5.92
CA LEU A 110 -19.04 -3.62 -5.11
C LEU A 110 -18.92 -3.97 -3.63
N LEU A 111 -18.71 -5.24 -3.30
CA LEU A 111 -18.53 -5.65 -1.90
C LEU A 111 -17.26 -5.07 -1.30
N ALA A 112 -16.15 -5.08 -2.04
CA ALA A 112 -14.87 -4.60 -1.55
C ALA A 112 -14.91 -3.10 -1.25
N HIS A 113 -15.58 -2.30 -2.08
CA HIS A 113 -15.74 -0.87 -1.83
C HIS A 113 -16.50 -0.60 -0.51
N GLU A 114 -17.65 -1.25 -0.31
CA GLU A 114 -18.43 -1.10 0.94
C GLU A 114 -17.67 -1.62 2.18
N ILE A 115 -16.93 -2.73 2.04
CA ILE A 115 -16.02 -3.22 3.08
C ILE A 115 -14.91 -2.20 3.36
N GLY A 116 -14.40 -1.52 2.32
CA GLY A 116 -13.38 -0.49 2.41
C GLY A 116 -13.78 0.65 3.35
N HIS A 117 -15.03 1.13 3.24
CA HIS A 117 -15.55 2.14 4.17
C HIS A 117 -15.46 1.71 5.65
N HIS A 118 -15.76 0.45 5.95
CA HIS A 118 -15.68 -0.05 7.31
C HIS A 118 -14.26 -0.37 7.78
N VAL A 119 -13.40 -0.86 6.88
CA VAL A 119 -11.97 -1.11 7.16
C VAL A 119 -11.25 0.20 7.51
N ASN A 120 -11.53 1.27 6.77
CA ASN A 120 -10.94 2.59 6.98
C ASN A 120 -11.67 3.43 8.04
N ARG A 121 -12.76 2.89 8.61
CA ARG A 121 -13.58 3.55 9.65
C ARG A 121 -14.22 4.87 9.19
N HIS A 122 -14.61 4.97 7.93
CA HIS A 122 -15.34 6.11 7.37
C HIS A 122 -16.64 6.39 8.16
N GLU A 123 -17.03 7.66 8.20
CA GLU A 123 -18.20 8.17 8.93
C GLU A 123 -19.48 8.15 8.09
N LEU A 124 -19.36 8.26 6.76
CA LEU A 124 -20.47 8.21 5.79
C LEU A 124 -21.59 9.23 6.10
N ALA A 125 -21.20 10.43 6.52
CA ALA A 125 -22.12 11.45 6.99
C ALA A 125 -23.18 11.79 5.93
N GLU A 126 -24.43 11.96 6.39
CA GLU A 126 -25.57 12.43 5.57
C GLU A 126 -25.85 11.61 4.29
N GLY A 127 -25.44 10.34 4.25
CA GLY A 127 -25.65 9.47 3.09
C GLY A 127 -24.77 9.83 1.88
N LYS A 128 -23.78 10.70 2.08
CA LYS A 128 -22.85 11.17 1.05
C LYS A 128 -21.43 11.12 1.61
N PRO A 129 -20.73 9.99 1.42
CA PRO A 129 -19.32 9.93 1.78
C PRO A 129 -18.54 11.05 1.08
N THR A 130 -17.53 11.57 1.76
CA THR A 130 -16.66 12.60 1.18
C THR A 130 -15.82 12.01 0.05
N ASP A 131 -15.35 12.85 -0.88
CA ASP A 131 -14.45 12.39 -1.95
C ASP A 131 -13.25 11.62 -1.39
N ALA A 132 -12.68 12.05 -0.26
CA ALA A 132 -11.60 11.33 0.40
C ALA A 132 -12.00 9.91 0.85
N GLU A 133 -13.18 9.76 1.44
CA GLU A 133 -13.71 8.46 1.86
C GLU A 133 -13.98 7.55 0.65
N GLU A 134 -14.52 8.09 -0.45
CA GLU A 134 -14.74 7.35 -1.71
C GLU A 134 -13.42 6.88 -2.33
N MET A 135 -12.41 7.75 -2.41
CA MET A 135 -11.09 7.43 -2.94
C MET A 135 -10.35 6.39 -2.09
N GLU A 136 -10.44 6.49 -0.76
CA GLU A 136 -9.86 5.51 0.16
C GLU A 136 -10.58 4.14 0.06
N ALA A 137 -11.90 4.13 -0.18
CA ALA A 137 -12.67 2.92 -0.44
C ALA A 137 -12.32 2.29 -1.80
N ASP A 138 -12.16 3.09 -2.85
CA ASP A 138 -11.72 2.64 -4.19
C ASP A 138 -10.30 2.06 -4.17
N GLU A 139 -9.39 2.66 -3.38
CA GLU A 139 -8.06 2.08 -3.18
C GLU A 139 -8.12 0.72 -2.46
N PHE A 140 -8.97 0.57 -1.43
CA PHE A 140 -9.17 -0.73 -0.80
C PHE A 140 -9.80 -1.74 -1.77
N MET A 141 -10.77 -1.31 -2.59
CA MET A 141 -11.38 -2.14 -3.62
C MET A 141 -10.33 -2.69 -4.58
N GLY A 142 -9.45 -1.84 -5.12
CA GLY A 142 -8.35 -2.27 -5.98
C GLY A 142 -7.42 -3.29 -5.33
N TYR A 143 -7.06 -3.05 -4.06
CA TYR A 143 -6.24 -3.97 -3.27
C TYR A 143 -6.89 -5.35 -3.12
N ALA A 144 -8.17 -5.40 -2.77
CA ALA A 144 -8.93 -6.64 -2.65
C ALA A 144 -9.09 -7.37 -3.99
N LEU A 145 -9.34 -6.65 -5.08
CA LEU A 145 -9.49 -7.23 -6.43
C LEU A 145 -8.23 -8.00 -6.87
N CYS A 146 -7.05 -7.43 -6.62
CA CYS A 146 -5.79 -8.11 -6.92
C CYS A 146 -5.64 -9.41 -6.10
N LEU A 147 -5.83 -9.35 -4.78
CA LEU A 147 -5.63 -10.51 -3.90
C LEU A 147 -6.65 -11.63 -4.10
N THR A 148 -7.81 -11.32 -4.71
CA THR A 148 -8.86 -12.26 -5.10
C THR A 148 -8.74 -12.73 -6.56
N GLY A 149 -7.62 -12.42 -7.22
CA GLY A 149 -7.24 -12.93 -8.54
C GLY A 149 -7.92 -12.25 -9.73
N VAL A 150 -8.50 -11.06 -9.55
CA VAL A 150 -9.06 -10.30 -10.68
C VAL A 150 -7.92 -9.74 -11.53
N PRO A 151 -7.91 -9.94 -12.86
CA PRO A 151 -6.84 -9.41 -13.71
C PRO A 151 -6.80 -7.88 -13.70
N ALA A 152 -5.60 -7.29 -13.77
CA ALA A 152 -5.38 -5.83 -13.77
C ALA A 152 -6.20 -5.11 -14.86
N GLN A 153 -6.32 -5.70 -16.05
CA GLN A 153 -7.13 -5.14 -17.14
C GLN A 153 -8.62 -5.08 -16.79
N VAL A 154 -9.13 -6.06 -16.04
CA VAL A 154 -10.53 -6.08 -15.58
C VAL A 154 -10.73 -5.08 -14.45
N ALA A 155 -9.80 -5.01 -13.49
CA ALA A 155 -9.84 -4.02 -12.42
C ALA A 155 -9.80 -2.58 -12.96
N GLY A 156 -8.95 -2.32 -13.96
CA GLY A 156 -8.86 -1.03 -14.64
C GLY A 156 -10.08 -0.67 -15.50
N ALA A 157 -11.03 -1.58 -15.71
CA ALA A 157 -12.29 -1.28 -16.38
C ALA A 157 -13.45 -1.02 -15.40
N ILE A 158 -13.25 -1.25 -14.09
CA ILE A 158 -14.32 -1.18 -13.09
C ILE A 158 -14.91 0.22 -12.98
N SER A 159 -14.09 1.27 -12.90
CA SER A 159 -14.61 2.63 -12.72
C SER A 159 -15.55 3.07 -13.85
N GLY A 160 -15.31 2.61 -15.09
CA GLY A 160 -16.18 2.87 -16.23
C GLY A 160 -17.44 1.98 -16.28
N ALA A 161 -17.37 0.76 -15.75
CA ALA A 161 -18.52 -0.13 -15.65
C ALA A 161 -19.44 0.21 -14.45
N LEU A 162 -18.91 0.90 -13.46
CA LEU A 162 -19.55 1.22 -12.18
C LEU A 162 -19.38 2.71 -11.83
N PRO A 163 -20.02 3.66 -12.52
CA PRO A 163 -19.91 5.07 -12.16
C PRO A 163 -20.46 5.35 -10.74
N LEU A 164 -19.79 6.19 -9.96
CA LEU A 164 -20.27 6.62 -8.63
C LEU A 164 -21.39 7.64 -8.75
N ALA A 165 -22.34 7.58 -7.82
CA ALA A 165 -23.41 8.58 -7.70
C ALA A 165 -22.90 9.95 -7.22
N SER A 166 -21.73 10.00 -6.56
CA SER A 166 -21.10 11.24 -6.06
C SER A 166 -20.62 12.19 -7.17
N GLY A 167 -20.49 11.70 -8.41
CA GLY A 167 -20.04 12.50 -9.56
C GLY A 167 -18.52 12.65 -9.68
N ILE A 168 -17.74 11.91 -8.88
CA ILE A 168 -16.28 11.83 -9.01
C ILE A 168 -15.90 11.30 -10.39
N ASP A 169 -14.87 11.89 -10.99
CA ASP A 169 -14.42 11.55 -12.33
C ASP A 169 -13.95 10.09 -12.43
N THR A 170 -14.32 9.42 -13.52
CA THR A 170 -14.02 8.00 -13.73
C THR A 170 -12.51 7.70 -13.83
N ALA A 171 -11.71 8.66 -14.31
CA ALA A 171 -10.26 8.50 -14.38
C ALA A 171 -9.60 8.69 -13.01
N GLU A 172 -10.10 9.61 -12.19
CA GLU A 172 -9.64 9.79 -10.81
C GLU A 172 -9.86 8.50 -9.99
N ARG A 173 -11.07 7.96 -10.05
CA ARG A 173 -11.37 6.65 -9.44
C ARG A 173 -10.49 5.53 -9.95
N ASN A 174 -10.24 5.49 -11.27
CA ASN A 174 -9.36 4.49 -11.86
C ASN A 174 -7.95 4.55 -11.26
N ALA A 175 -7.44 5.76 -11.04
CA ALA A 175 -6.12 5.96 -10.46
C ALA A 175 -6.03 5.37 -9.04
N ASP A 176 -7.08 5.53 -8.23
CA ASP A 176 -7.15 5.01 -6.86
C ASP A 176 -7.30 3.48 -6.83
N ILE A 177 -8.21 2.93 -7.64
CA ILE A 177 -8.37 1.48 -7.81
C ILE A 177 -7.03 0.85 -8.20
N MET A 178 -6.39 1.40 -9.23
CA MET A 178 -5.14 0.83 -9.72
C MET A 178 -3.97 1.07 -8.75
N ARG A 179 -4.02 2.11 -7.89
CA ARG A 179 -3.06 2.30 -6.80
C ARG A 179 -3.18 1.18 -5.76
N GLY A 180 -4.39 0.86 -5.33
CA GLY A 180 -4.66 -0.28 -4.44
C GLY A 180 -4.22 -1.60 -5.04
N PHE A 181 -4.56 -1.83 -6.31
CA PHE A 181 -4.21 -3.05 -7.05
C PHE A 181 -2.70 -3.27 -7.08
N ARG A 182 -1.92 -2.25 -7.45
CA ARG A 182 -0.45 -2.33 -7.49
C ARG A 182 0.17 -2.55 -6.11
N ARG A 183 -0.42 -1.99 -5.04
CA ARG A 183 0.02 -2.26 -3.66
C ARG A 183 -0.13 -3.75 -3.30
N ALA A 184 -1.21 -4.38 -3.74
CA ALA A 184 -1.42 -5.82 -3.56
C ALA A 184 -0.47 -6.66 -4.41
N GLU A 185 -0.20 -6.29 -5.68
CA GLU A 185 0.80 -6.98 -6.51
C GLU A 185 2.19 -6.97 -5.88
N ALA A 186 2.63 -5.83 -5.35
CA ALA A 186 3.89 -5.74 -4.62
C ALA A 186 3.90 -6.66 -3.38
N SER A 187 2.77 -6.77 -2.68
CA SER A 187 2.63 -7.66 -1.52
C SER A 187 2.68 -9.14 -1.92
N LEU A 188 2.04 -9.52 -3.04
CA LEU A 188 2.06 -10.88 -3.57
C LEU A 188 3.43 -11.26 -4.09
N LEU A 189 4.12 -10.38 -4.81
CA LEU A 189 5.50 -10.62 -5.26
C LEU A 189 6.42 -10.84 -4.06
N ASN A 190 6.28 -10.04 -3.01
CA ASN A 190 7.02 -10.26 -1.77
C ASN A 190 6.68 -11.62 -1.11
N ALA A 191 5.40 -12.01 -1.10
CA ALA A 191 4.94 -13.26 -0.50
C ALA A 191 5.30 -14.51 -1.32
N GLU A 192 5.18 -14.48 -2.65
CA GLU A 192 5.61 -15.57 -3.54
C GLU A 192 7.12 -15.74 -3.50
N HIS A 193 7.87 -14.65 -3.42
CA HIS A 193 9.31 -14.73 -3.24
C HIS A 193 9.66 -15.31 -1.86
N ALA A 194 8.94 -14.91 -0.81
CA ALA A 194 9.09 -15.52 0.52
C ALA A 194 8.74 -17.02 0.51
N ALA A 195 7.67 -17.44 -0.16
CA ALA A 195 7.26 -18.84 -0.28
C ALA A 195 8.25 -19.69 -1.10
N TRP A 196 8.82 -19.13 -2.18
CA TRP A 196 9.89 -19.79 -2.96
C TRP A 196 11.17 -19.98 -2.14
N LEU A 197 11.42 -19.09 -1.18
CA LEU A 197 12.52 -19.21 -0.23
C LEU A 197 12.21 -20.21 0.89
N GLU A 198 10.95 -20.39 1.29
CA GLU A 198 10.52 -21.37 2.30
C GLU A 198 10.74 -22.84 1.87
N GLU A 199 10.79 -23.15 0.56
CA GLU A 199 11.13 -24.50 0.08
C GLU A 199 12.61 -24.89 0.32
N LYS A 200 13.45 -24.00 0.85
CA LYS A 200 14.80 -24.31 1.39
C LYS A 200 15.01 -23.62 2.76
N PRO A 201 15.44 -24.34 3.80
CA PRO A 201 14.93 -24.21 5.16
C PRO A 201 15.21 -22.88 5.89
N ASN A 202 14.11 -22.29 6.38
CA ASN A 202 13.71 -22.06 7.78
C ASN A 202 14.28 -20.88 8.63
N GLU A 203 13.35 -20.26 9.37
CA GLU A 203 13.44 -19.37 10.56
C GLU A 203 14.09 -17.97 10.47
N VAL A 204 14.92 -17.69 9.47
CA VAL A 204 15.66 -16.41 9.40
C VAL A 204 14.79 -15.19 9.05
N ALA A 205 13.84 -15.38 8.13
CA ALA A 205 13.06 -14.31 7.49
C ALA A 205 12.05 -13.63 8.44
N GLN A 206 11.77 -14.20 9.61
CA GLN A 206 10.83 -13.60 10.57
C GLN A 206 11.42 -12.43 11.38
N SER A 207 12.73 -12.19 11.30
CA SER A 207 13.41 -11.20 12.16
C SER A 207 13.62 -9.83 11.51
N LEU A 208 13.56 -9.73 10.17
CA LEU A 208 13.89 -8.53 9.44
C LEU A 208 12.66 -8.01 8.67
N PRO A 209 12.26 -6.73 8.83
CA PRO A 209 11.17 -6.16 8.05
C PRO A 209 11.53 -6.15 6.56
N HIS A 210 10.53 -6.31 5.70
CA HIS A 210 10.73 -6.41 4.26
C HIS A 210 10.86 -5.03 3.61
N PHE A 211 11.83 -4.88 2.71
CA PHE A 211 11.89 -3.74 1.80
C PHE A 211 10.96 -4.00 0.61
N PRO A 212 10.24 -3.01 0.09
CA PRO A 212 9.38 -3.21 -1.08
C PRO A 212 10.23 -3.70 -2.29
N PHE A 213 9.84 -4.83 -2.89
CA PHE A 213 10.53 -5.41 -4.03
C PHE A 213 9.54 -5.83 -5.15
N PRO A 214 9.73 -5.46 -6.43
CA PRO A 214 10.79 -4.59 -6.97
C PRO A 214 10.87 -3.22 -6.26
N PRO A 215 12.07 -2.63 -6.16
CA PRO A 215 12.24 -1.36 -5.47
C PRO A 215 11.33 -0.29 -6.08
N PRO A 216 10.69 0.56 -5.25
CA PRO A 216 9.89 1.67 -5.76
C PRO A 216 10.71 2.56 -6.67
N GLU A 217 10.05 3.29 -7.56
CA GLU A 217 10.72 4.16 -8.54
C GLU A 217 11.75 5.08 -7.87
N TYR A 218 13.02 4.83 -8.20
CA TYR A 218 14.18 5.57 -7.69
C TYR A 218 14.66 6.58 -8.72
N SER A 219 15.27 7.67 -8.24
CA SER A 219 15.70 8.79 -9.06
C SER A 219 16.96 8.50 -9.87
N ALA A 220 17.88 7.72 -9.29
CA ALA A 220 19.10 7.26 -9.95
C ALA A 220 19.63 6.00 -9.25
N ASP A 221 20.49 5.25 -9.93
CA ASP A 221 21.21 4.10 -9.37
C ASP A 221 22.70 4.14 -9.69
N ALA A 222 23.47 3.31 -8.99
CA ALA A 222 24.88 3.07 -9.25
C ALA A 222 25.27 1.63 -8.92
N ASP A 223 25.96 1.00 -9.86
CA ASP A 223 26.64 -0.28 -9.68
C ASP A 223 27.89 -0.10 -8.80
N LEU A 224 27.99 -0.92 -7.76
CA LEU A 224 29.12 -0.94 -6.83
C LEU A 224 29.89 -2.28 -6.83
N ASP A 225 29.59 -3.22 -7.73
CA ASP A 225 30.15 -4.58 -7.74
C ASP A 225 31.68 -4.56 -7.71
N SER A 226 32.28 -3.60 -8.42
CA SER A 226 33.75 -3.42 -8.49
C SER A 226 34.43 -3.20 -7.14
N TYR A 227 33.70 -2.79 -6.08
CA TYR A 227 34.25 -2.62 -4.74
C TYR A 227 34.19 -3.90 -3.90
N PHE A 228 33.28 -4.83 -4.22
CA PHE A 228 32.95 -5.98 -3.36
C PHE A 228 33.47 -7.33 -3.85
N GLY A 229 34.29 -7.36 -4.91
CA GLY A 229 34.79 -8.60 -5.52
C GLY A 229 35.62 -9.53 -4.60
N HIS A 230 36.03 -9.07 -3.41
CA HIS A 230 36.76 -9.85 -2.41
C HIS A 230 35.88 -10.35 -1.25
N CYS A 231 34.59 -9.98 -1.22
CA CYS A 231 33.65 -10.45 -0.22
C CYS A 231 33.39 -11.95 -0.41
N LYS A 232 33.29 -12.68 0.70
CA LYS A 232 32.94 -14.10 0.73
C LYS A 232 31.54 -14.32 1.28
N HIS A 233 31.10 -13.44 2.17
CA HIS A 233 29.77 -13.45 2.75
C HIS A 233 29.13 -12.07 2.69
N PHE A 234 27.81 -12.04 2.86
CA PHE A 234 27.02 -10.81 2.89
C PHE A 234 27.42 -9.90 4.07
N SER A 235 27.90 -10.50 5.17
CA SER A 235 28.48 -9.78 6.31
C SER A 235 29.76 -9.01 5.96
N ASP A 236 30.58 -9.48 5.01
CA ASP A 236 31.75 -8.75 4.54
C ASP A 236 31.32 -7.47 3.79
N ALA A 237 30.31 -7.59 2.93
CA ALA A 237 29.74 -6.46 2.19
C ALA A 237 29.06 -5.45 3.12
N ASP A 238 28.29 -5.93 4.11
CA ASP A 238 27.74 -5.08 5.17
C ASP A 238 28.86 -4.33 5.89
N GLU A 239 29.90 -5.01 6.37
CA GLU A 239 30.98 -4.37 7.13
C GLU A 239 31.65 -3.25 6.33
N MET A 240 31.89 -3.46 5.04
CA MET A 240 32.45 -2.46 4.13
C MET A 240 31.53 -1.25 3.95
N LEU A 241 30.24 -1.47 3.65
CA LEU A 241 29.24 -0.41 3.52
C LEU A 241 29.13 0.38 4.83
N ARG A 242 29.10 -0.34 5.95
CA ARG A 242 28.93 0.21 7.29
C ARG A 242 30.07 1.15 7.68
N LYS A 243 31.32 0.72 7.42
CA LYS A 243 32.52 1.54 7.64
C LYS A 243 32.54 2.77 6.71
N ALA A 244 32.19 2.60 5.45
CA ALA A 244 32.16 3.70 4.49
C ALA A 244 31.11 4.76 4.86
N LEU A 245 29.91 4.31 5.24
CA LEU A 245 28.82 5.17 5.70
C LEU A 245 29.18 5.91 6.99
N GLU A 246 29.78 5.24 7.98
CA GLU A 246 30.24 5.86 9.22
C GLU A 246 31.29 6.95 8.96
N ALA A 247 32.28 6.67 8.10
CA ALA A 247 33.31 7.62 7.73
C ALA A 247 32.77 8.82 6.91
N ALA A 248 31.67 8.63 6.18
CA ALA A 248 30.95 9.69 5.47
C ALA A 248 29.95 10.47 6.34
N GLY A 249 29.74 10.08 7.60
CA GLY A 249 28.85 10.74 8.57
C GLY A 249 27.42 10.17 8.65
N TYR A 250 27.14 9.06 7.97
CA TYR A 250 25.85 8.34 8.04
C TYR A 250 25.85 7.35 9.21
N HIS A 251 25.66 7.87 10.43
CA HIS A 251 25.64 7.04 11.64
C HIS A 251 24.32 6.27 11.83
N THR A 252 23.23 6.76 11.26
CA THR A 252 21.90 6.13 11.34
C THR A 252 21.59 5.43 10.03
N ARG A 253 21.27 4.14 10.14
CA ARG A 253 20.94 3.25 9.03
C ARG A 253 20.03 2.12 9.51
N ARG A 254 19.21 1.57 8.62
CA ARG A 254 18.31 0.46 8.93
C ARG A 254 18.42 -0.66 7.91
N TYR A 255 18.24 -1.88 8.40
CA TYR A 255 18.29 -3.10 7.61
C TYR A 255 16.88 -3.59 7.28
N PHE A 256 16.72 -4.02 6.05
CA PHE A 256 15.51 -4.65 5.55
C PHE A 256 15.85 -5.90 4.77
N TYR A 257 14.92 -6.84 4.75
CA TYR A 257 15.01 -8.01 3.90
C TYR A 257 14.70 -7.61 2.45
N VAL A 258 15.55 -8.05 1.52
CA VAL A 258 15.24 -8.10 0.08
C VAL A 258 15.41 -9.54 -0.37
N PRO A 259 14.82 -9.93 -1.49
CA PRO A 259 14.89 -11.31 -1.88
C PRO A 259 16.33 -11.77 -2.14
N GLY A 260 16.71 -12.86 -1.48
CA GLY A 260 18.07 -13.40 -1.52
C GLY A 260 19.13 -12.54 -0.84
N GLY A 261 18.76 -11.54 -0.03
CA GLY A 261 19.73 -10.62 0.56
C GLY A 261 19.21 -9.59 1.55
N PHE A 262 19.88 -8.43 1.59
CA PHE A 262 19.47 -7.30 2.44
C PHE A 262 19.52 -5.95 1.71
N ALA A 263 18.67 -5.03 2.16
CA ALA A 263 18.76 -3.61 1.86
C ALA A 263 19.23 -2.84 3.09
N LEU A 264 20.14 -1.89 2.89
CA LEU A 264 20.65 -0.98 3.90
C LEU A 264 20.23 0.46 3.55
N VAL A 265 19.30 1.00 4.32
CA VAL A 265 18.72 2.32 4.12
C VAL A 265 19.44 3.35 5.00
N THR A 266 19.90 4.46 4.42
CA THR A 266 20.52 5.57 5.16
C THR A 266 19.48 6.53 5.68
N ARG A 267 19.87 7.38 6.65
CA ARG A 267 19.03 8.55 6.95
C ARG A 267 18.96 9.54 5.78
N MET A 268 17.88 10.32 5.77
CA MET A 268 17.65 11.44 4.84
C MET A 268 18.74 12.50 4.99
N GLU A 269 19.23 12.98 3.85
CA GLU A 269 20.25 14.02 3.76
C GLU A 269 19.76 15.20 2.91
N GLN A 270 20.00 16.44 3.37
CA GLN A 270 19.91 17.64 2.55
C GLN A 270 21.20 17.89 1.77
N PHE A 271 21.06 18.24 0.50
CA PHE A 271 22.17 18.48 -0.41
C PHE A 271 21.94 19.72 -1.27
N ASN A 272 23.01 20.24 -1.88
CA ASN A 272 22.97 21.33 -2.84
C ASN A 272 22.63 20.80 -4.23
N GLU A 273 22.14 21.65 -5.13
CA GLU A 273 21.82 21.27 -6.52
C GLU A 273 22.99 20.61 -7.27
N ASP A 274 24.24 20.91 -6.90
CA ASP A 274 25.45 20.31 -7.48
C ASP A 274 25.83 18.93 -6.90
N GLY A 275 24.96 18.36 -6.05
CA GLY A 275 25.15 17.07 -5.40
C GLY A 275 25.91 17.12 -4.07
N THR A 276 26.55 18.24 -3.71
CA THR A 276 27.37 18.33 -2.49
C THR A 276 26.54 18.33 -1.22
N CYS A 277 27.06 17.71 -0.16
CA CYS A 277 26.43 17.76 1.17
C CYS A 277 26.33 19.20 1.67
N LYS A 278 25.21 19.54 2.30
CA LYS A 278 25.15 20.71 3.20
C LYS A 278 26.10 20.51 4.39
N GLY A 279 26.50 21.59 5.06
CA GLY A 279 27.28 21.57 6.30
C GLY A 279 26.55 20.82 7.42
N GLU A 280 27.32 20.25 8.36
CA GLU A 280 26.83 19.29 9.38
C GLU A 280 25.61 19.76 10.18
N LYS A 281 25.49 21.08 10.43
CA LYS A 281 24.35 21.68 11.13
C LYS A 281 23.02 21.52 10.38
N TYR A 282 23.07 21.46 9.05
CA TYR A 282 21.90 21.55 8.17
C TYR A 282 21.68 20.28 7.34
N ARG A 283 22.75 19.51 7.08
CA ARG A 283 22.76 18.24 6.35
C ARG A 283 21.68 17.25 6.78
N TRP A 284 21.36 17.22 8.07
CA TRP A 284 20.47 16.23 8.68
C TRP A 284 19.18 16.84 9.23
N SER A 285 18.96 18.12 8.97
CA SER A 285 17.78 18.85 9.43
C SER A 285 16.56 18.42 8.61
N GLY A 286 15.39 18.30 9.24
CA GLY A 286 14.11 18.25 8.51
C GLY A 286 13.64 19.64 8.05
N LYS A 287 14.16 20.71 8.68
CA LYS A 287 13.91 22.12 8.34
C LYS A 287 14.76 22.52 7.13
N ILE A 288 14.13 23.15 6.15
CA ILE A 288 14.76 23.63 4.91
C ILE A 288 15.77 24.73 5.24
N VAL A 289 17.03 24.57 4.78
CA VAL A 289 18.07 25.59 4.98
C VAL A 289 18.74 25.97 3.65
N ARG A 290 18.66 27.25 3.31
CA ARG A 290 19.08 27.80 2.01
C ARG A 290 20.55 28.23 1.99
N CYS A 291 20.97 29.02 2.99
CA CYS A 291 22.37 29.42 3.18
C CYS A 291 22.94 28.93 4.50
N GLU A 292 24.21 28.56 4.46
CA GLU A 292 24.96 28.16 5.65
C GLU A 292 25.55 29.37 6.37
N ASP A 293 25.82 30.46 5.62
CA ASP A 293 26.39 31.71 6.10
C ASP A 293 25.32 32.78 6.38
N PHE A 294 25.38 33.39 7.57
CA PHE A 294 24.59 34.57 7.92
C PHE A 294 25.13 35.81 7.18
N SER A 295 24.65 36.04 5.96
CA SER A 295 24.84 37.29 5.23
C SER A 295 23.50 37.98 5.01
N ALA A 296 23.42 39.29 5.28
CA ALA A 296 22.22 40.10 5.02
C ALA A 296 21.79 40.03 3.53
N LEU A 297 22.75 39.80 2.64
CA LEU A 297 22.54 39.56 1.22
C LEU A 297 21.91 38.18 0.94
N CYS A 298 22.21 37.16 1.75
CA CYS A 298 21.53 35.87 1.62
C CYS A 298 20.09 35.95 2.15
N TYR A 299 19.82 36.69 3.23
CA TYR A 299 18.45 36.90 3.69
C TYR A 299 17.59 37.59 2.60
N LEU A 300 18.12 38.63 1.95
CA LEU A 300 17.46 39.29 0.81
C LEU A 300 17.29 38.37 -0.41
N LYS A 301 18.31 37.57 -0.77
CA LYS A 301 18.17 36.54 -1.83
C LYS A 301 17.12 35.48 -1.46
N SER A 302 17.01 35.08 -0.20
CA SER A 302 16.03 34.06 0.23
C SER A 302 14.58 34.54 0.17
N ILE A 303 14.35 35.85 0.04
CA ILE A 303 13.03 36.49 -0.14
C ILE A 303 12.70 36.66 -1.63
N VAL A 304 13.71 36.87 -2.49
CA VAL A 304 13.53 37.18 -3.92
C VAL A 304 13.73 35.95 -4.82
N THR A 305 14.48 34.95 -4.36
CA THR A 305 14.85 33.76 -5.14
C THR A 305 14.28 32.50 -4.48
N THR A 306 13.30 31.90 -5.15
CA THR A 306 12.60 30.67 -4.76
C THR A 306 13.44 29.44 -5.11
N GLU A 307 14.63 29.32 -4.54
CA GLU A 307 15.47 28.14 -4.76
C GLU A 307 14.88 26.91 -4.04
N PRO A 308 14.62 25.80 -4.78
CA PRO A 308 14.05 24.58 -4.22
C PRO A 308 15.02 23.90 -3.25
N ALA A 309 14.48 23.16 -2.29
CA ALA A 309 15.28 22.37 -1.36
C ALA A 309 15.36 20.91 -1.82
N TYR A 310 16.55 20.33 -1.76
CA TYR A 310 16.81 18.98 -2.24
C TYR A 310 17.16 18.04 -1.09
N PHE A 311 16.49 16.89 -1.07
CA PHE A 311 16.69 15.82 -0.09
C PHE A 311 16.97 14.51 -0.80
N ARG A 312 17.80 13.66 -0.21
CA ARG A 312 18.04 12.31 -0.74
C ARG A 312 18.16 11.23 0.33
N VAL A 313 17.78 10.01 -0.02
CA VAL A 313 18.02 8.77 0.73
C VAL A 313 18.80 7.81 -0.15
N PHE A 314 19.79 7.11 0.44
CA PHE A 314 20.48 6.01 -0.22
C PHE A 314 19.95 4.68 0.29
N VAL A 315 19.69 3.75 -0.62
CA VAL A 315 19.37 2.36 -0.31
C VAL A 315 20.37 1.46 -1.01
N PHE A 316 21.20 0.75 -0.24
CA PHE A 316 22.16 -0.21 -0.79
C PHE A 316 21.53 -1.59 -0.78
N ILE A 317 21.37 -2.20 -1.96
CA ILE A 317 20.83 -3.53 -2.12
C ILE A 317 21.99 -4.49 -2.38
N VAL A 318 22.12 -5.52 -1.54
CA VAL A 318 23.03 -6.65 -1.74
C VAL A 318 22.19 -7.88 -1.98
N SER A 319 22.12 -8.35 -3.24
CA SER A 319 21.25 -9.45 -3.64
C SER A 319 21.72 -10.10 -4.95
N PRO A 320 21.44 -11.40 -5.18
CA PRO A 320 21.62 -12.01 -6.49
C PRO A 320 20.51 -11.68 -7.50
N GLN A 321 19.45 -11.00 -7.06
CA GLN A 321 18.33 -10.65 -7.91
C GLN A 321 18.62 -9.39 -8.71
N LEU A 322 18.31 -9.43 -10.01
CA LEU A 322 18.37 -8.25 -10.86
C LEU A 322 17.25 -7.27 -10.47
N LEU A 323 17.61 -6.01 -10.32
CA LEU A 323 16.66 -4.95 -10.03
C LEU A 323 15.86 -4.61 -11.29
N LYS A 324 14.54 -4.55 -11.13
CA LYS A 324 13.61 -4.00 -12.12
C LYS A 324 12.87 -2.86 -11.46
N ASN A 325 12.64 -1.76 -12.18
CA ASN A 325 11.87 -0.64 -11.65
C ASN A 325 10.38 -0.90 -11.84
N ALA A 326 9.59 -0.74 -10.78
CA ALA A 326 8.13 -0.69 -10.75
C ALA A 326 7.69 -0.21 -9.35
N PRO A 327 6.40 0.07 -9.05
CA PRO A 327 5.46 1.12 -9.50
C PRO A 327 5.71 2.48 -8.75
N PRO A 328 4.73 3.37 -8.39
CA PRO A 328 4.91 4.83 -8.32
C PRO A 328 6.01 5.31 -7.36
N PRO A 329 6.52 6.54 -7.58
CA PRO A 329 7.55 7.12 -6.72
C PRO A 329 7.07 7.18 -5.27
N VAL A 330 7.98 6.87 -4.34
CA VAL A 330 7.72 7.07 -2.91
C VAL A 330 7.72 8.55 -2.58
N THR A 331 6.94 8.93 -1.57
CA THR A 331 6.94 10.27 -1.01
C THR A 331 8.09 10.44 -0.01
N ARG A 332 8.46 11.71 0.25
CA ARG A 332 9.47 12.03 1.27
C ARG A 332 9.11 11.45 2.64
N LYS A 333 7.84 11.51 3.03
CA LYS A 333 7.34 11.04 4.33
C LYS A 333 7.47 9.52 4.47
N GLU A 334 7.19 8.77 3.40
CA GLU A 334 7.38 7.31 3.38
C GLU A 334 8.86 6.94 3.48
N ALA A 335 9.73 7.63 2.74
CA ALA A 335 11.17 7.41 2.82
C ALA A 335 11.77 7.77 4.19
N GLU A 336 11.25 8.79 4.88
CA GLU A 336 11.58 9.07 6.28
C GLU A 336 11.09 7.96 7.23
N GLY A 337 9.96 7.31 6.91
CA GLY A 337 9.37 6.20 7.65
C GLY A 337 10.24 4.95 7.72
N TRP A 338 11.02 4.66 6.66
CA TRP A 338 11.92 3.50 6.62
C TRP A 338 12.93 3.45 7.79
N LEU A 339 13.33 4.60 8.34
CA LEU A 339 14.23 4.64 9.50
C LEU A 339 13.56 4.19 10.81
N ASN A 340 12.24 4.22 10.89
CA ASN A 340 11.48 3.81 12.07
C ASN A 340 11.12 2.32 12.03
N GLU A 341 10.97 1.76 10.82
CA GLU A 341 10.50 0.39 10.61
C GLU A 341 11.65 -0.61 10.58
N GLY A 342 12.80 -0.25 10.00
CA GLY A 342 13.87 -1.20 9.75
C GLY A 342 14.66 -1.63 10.99
N ALA A 343 15.35 -2.77 10.92
CA ALA A 343 16.15 -3.26 12.04
C ALA A 343 17.47 -2.50 12.19
N ASN A 344 18.08 -2.58 13.37
CA ASN A 344 19.33 -1.86 13.68
C ASN A 344 20.61 -2.65 13.35
N ARG A 345 20.52 -3.94 13.03
CA ARG A 345 21.65 -4.82 12.70
C ARG A 345 21.24 -5.85 11.65
N LEU A 346 22.21 -6.32 10.87
CA LEU A 346 22.04 -7.47 9.99
C LEU A 346 22.01 -8.77 10.82
N PRO A 347 20.96 -9.61 10.69
CA PRO A 347 20.94 -10.94 11.31
C PRO A 347 22.08 -11.82 10.80
N ALA A 348 22.64 -12.65 11.68
CA ALA A 348 23.78 -13.51 11.36
C ALA A 348 23.48 -14.47 10.20
N ASP A 349 22.23 -14.92 10.10
CA ASP A 349 21.83 -15.89 9.09
C ASP A 349 21.81 -15.30 7.67
N ILE A 350 21.35 -14.03 7.52
CA ILE A 350 21.45 -13.30 6.25
C ILE A 350 22.91 -12.91 6.00
N GLY A 351 23.63 -12.47 7.04
CA GLY A 351 25.05 -12.16 6.95
C GLY A 351 25.93 -13.35 6.57
N GLY A 352 25.46 -14.58 6.80
CA GLY A 352 26.12 -15.83 6.44
C GLY A 352 25.89 -16.29 5.00
N PHE A 353 25.02 -15.63 4.23
CA PHE A 353 24.86 -15.94 2.80
C PHE A 353 26.17 -15.75 2.06
N SER A 354 26.49 -16.69 1.17
CA SER A 354 27.69 -16.63 0.33
C SER A 354 27.60 -15.47 -0.65
N PHE A 355 28.66 -14.67 -0.71
CA PHE A 355 28.83 -13.62 -1.70
C PHE A 355 29.61 -14.20 -2.88
N GLU A 356 28.98 -14.26 -4.05
CA GLU A 356 29.59 -14.79 -5.26
C GLU A 356 29.78 -13.65 -6.27
N PRO A 357 31.02 -13.17 -6.50
CA PRO A 357 31.28 -12.13 -7.50
C PRO A 357 30.72 -12.51 -8.87
N GLY A 358 29.92 -11.61 -9.46
CA GLY A 358 29.25 -11.83 -10.75
C GLY A 358 27.90 -12.54 -10.67
N LYS A 359 27.50 -13.05 -9.49
CA LYS A 359 26.12 -13.51 -9.22
C LYS A 359 25.43 -12.68 -8.16
N THR A 360 26.17 -12.20 -7.16
CA THR A 360 25.70 -11.26 -6.16
C THR A 360 26.06 -9.85 -6.61
N HIS A 361 25.06 -8.98 -6.65
CA HIS A 361 25.20 -7.59 -7.06
C HIS A 361 25.03 -6.65 -5.86
N VAL A 362 25.80 -5.57 -5.86
CA VAL A 362 25.69 -4.47 -4.91
C VAL A 362 25.30 -3.21 -5.66
N THR A 363 24.04 -2.80 -5.54
CA THR A 363 23.51 -1.62 -6.22
C THR A 363 23.10 -0.58 -5.20
N ALA A 364 23.49 0.68 -5.42
CA ALA A 364 23.01 1.80 -4.64
C ALA A 364 21.88 2.51 -5.38
N LEU A 365 20.72 2.60 -4.74
CA LEU A 365 19.58 3.37 -5.22
C LEU A 365 19.55 4.74 -4.53
N VAL A 366 19.20 5.77 -5.30
CA VAL A 366 19.07 7.15 -4.84
C VAL A 366 17.61 7.58 -4.98
N TYR A 367 16.99 7.94 -3.87
CA TYR A 367 15.66 8.55 -3.84
C TYR A 367 15.81 10.04 -3.60
N GLU A 368 15.46 10.87 -4.58
CA GLU A 368 15.57 12.34 -4.53
C GLU A 368 14.20 13.00 -4.38
N PHE A 369 14.11 13.96 -3.46
CA PHE A 369 12.91 14.75 -3.21
C PHE A 369 13.21 16.24 -3.36
N LYS A 370 12.44 16.89 -4.22
CA LYS A 370 12.46 18.34 -4.42
C LYS A 370 11.28 18.96 -3.68
N VAL A 371 11.55 19.88 -2.77
CA VAL A 371 10.51 20.60 -2.03
C VAL A 371 10.40 22.03 -2.56
N ARG A 372 9.25 22.37 -3.14
CA ARG A 372 8.94 23.72 -3.64
C ARG A 372 8.37 24.58 -2.50
N GLU A 373 8.73 25.87 -2.47
CA GLU A 373 8.34 26.79 -1.38
C GLU A 373 6.86 27.17 -1.39
N SER A 374 6.21 27.19 -2.57
CA SER A 374 4.85 27.72 -2.72
C SER A 374 3.78 26.89 -2.00
N ASP A 375 3.99 25.60 -1.79
CA ASP A 375 2.99 24.68 -1.24
C ASP A 375 3.54 23.66 -0.22
N ARG A 376 4.87 23.65 0.02
CA ARG A 376 5.58 22.64 0.83
C ARG A 376 5.33 21.20 0.37
N LYS A 377 4.84 20.98 -0.85
CA LYS A 377 4.69 19.64 -1.41
C LYS A 377 6.07 19.15 -1.85
N SER A 378 6.40 17.93 -1.47
CA SER A 378 7.58 17.22 -1.97
C SER A 378 7.21 16.51 -3.26
N GLU A 379 7.88 16.84 -4.35
CA GLU A 379 7.83 16.07 -5.59
C GLU A 379 9.05 15.14 -5.62
N THR A 380 8.84 13.88 -5.96
CA THR A 380 9.94 12.94 -6.22
C THR A 380 10.58 13.34 -7.54
N SER A 381 11.90 13.56 -7.55
CA SER A 381 12.62 13.90 -8.77
C SER A 381 12.96 12.61 -9.50
N SER A 382 12.15 12.18 -10.45
CA SER A 382 12.42 11.02 -11.31
C SER A 382 12.33 11.42 -12.78
N PRO A 383 13.42 11.29 -13.57
CA PRO A 383 14.78 10.92 -13.17
C PRO A 383 15.50 12.04 -12.37
N SER A 384 16.58 11.70 -11.65
CA SER A 384 17.48 12.69 -11.06
C SER A 384 18.24 13.47 -12.14
N ALA A 385 18.59 14.72 -11.84
CA ALA A 385 19.50 15.50 -12.66
C ALA A 385 20.95 15.02 -12.59
N LEU A 386 21.31 14.23 -11.57
CA LEU A 386 22.65 13.71 -11.34
C LEU A 386 22.68 12.18 -11.42
N GLU A 387 23.76 11.63 -11.94
CA GLU A 387 23.98 10.18 -11.93
C GLU A 387 24.19 9.66 -10.50
N GLY A 388 23.78 8.42 -10.22
CA GLY A 388 23.92 7.82 -8.88
C GLY A 388 25.37 7.79 -8.40
N ALA A 389 26.33 7.54 -9.30
CA ALA A 389 27.75 7.58 -8.99
C ALA A 389 28.20 8.99 -8.54
N THR A 390 27.63 10.04 -9.13
CA THR A 390 27.88 11.44 -8.73
C THR A 390 27.32 11.72 -7.35
N HIS A 391 26.10 11.26 -7.03
CA HIS A 391 25.54 11.36 -5.68
C HIS A 391 26.43 10.69 -4.63
N LEU A 392 26.92 9.47 -4.91
CA LEU A 392 27.79 8.73 -3.99
C LEU A 392 29.17 9.38 -3.82
N GLY A 393 29.73 9.95 -4.90
CA GLY A 393 30.99 10.70 -4.85
C GLY A 393 30.86 11.98 -4.03
N LYS A 394 29.81 12.76 -4.27
CA LYS A 394 29.55 14.04 -3.60
C LYS A 394 29.10 13.88 -2.15
N SER A 395 28.50 12.75 -1.79
CA SER A 395 28.24 12.33 -0.39
C SER A 395 29.48 11.79 0.33
N LYS A 396 30.62 11.66 -0.38
CA LYS A 396 31.89 11.10 0.12
C LYS A 396 31.83 9.61 0.46
N ILE A 397 30.74 8.89 0.17
CA ILE A 397 30.59 7.46 0.50
C ILE A 397 31.63 6.63 -0.27
N THR A 398 31.76 6.84 -1.58
CA THR A 398 32.69 6.07 -2.42
C THR A 398 34.16 6.32 -2.10
N ARG A 399 34.50 7.46 -1.49
CA ARG A 399 35.88 7.74 -1.02
C ARG A 399 36.34 6.72 0.02
N TYR A 400 35.41 6.18 0.81
CA TYR A 400 35.69 5.23 1.88
C TYR A 400 35.40 3.78 1.48
N LEU A 401 34.87 3.55 0.28
CA LEU A 401 34.82 2.23 -0.34
C LEU A 401 36.16 1.96 -1.01
N THR A 402 37.05 1.27 -0.29
CA THR A 402 38.36 0.87 -0.86
C THR A 402 38.19 -0.23 -1.88
N LYS A 403 38.60 0.04 -3.13
CA LYS A 403 38.96 -1.01 -4.09
C LYS A 403 40.22 -1.66 -3.56
N LYS A 404 40.14 -2.92 -3.13
CA LYS A 404 41.31 -3.71 -2.79
C LYS A 404 41.74 -4.54 -3.98
#